data_AF-A0A8H6FY57-F1
#
_entry.id   AF-A0A8H6FY57-F1
#
_cell.length_a   1.000
_cell.length_b   1.000
_cell.length_c   1.000
_cell.angle_alpha   90.00
_cell.angle_beta   90.00
_cell.angle_gamma   90.00
#
_symmetry.space_group_name_H-M   'P 1'
#
loop_
_entity.id
_entity.type
_entity.pdbx_description
1 polymer ?
#
loop_
_entity_poly.entity_id
_entity_poly.type
_entity_poly.pdbx_seq_one_letter_code
_entity_poly.pdbx_strand_id
1 'polypeptide(L)'
;MLEARLREGFVRMRQLMELTRHEMRLRAPFNPLPYSALIAACESFFEHLVQVRQSSLYFQPNMAASDPAAIASLTVPRRDAVAVILMNLYVLACALRADKPVPRYLPSAAIARRRLLDCMAVMEAEQVRRSEVDGKGKGVEDGGRERMGHEEGKGRRWADVYQYAFSGALTDIVENLQEMQRYTKEVCGEVGWESDELVA
;
A
#
# COMPACT_ATOMS: atom_id res chain seq x y z
N MET A 1 0.77 -1.81 20.41
CA MET A 1 -0.44 -2.48 20.95
C MET A 1 -1.41 -2.94 19.85
N LEU A 2 -1.73 -2.11 18.85
CA LEU A 2 -2.67 -2.48 17.77
C LEU A 2 -2.14 -3.58 16.82
N GLU A 3 -0.88 -3.47 16.40
CA GLU A 3 -0.22 -4.45 15.51
C GLU A 3 -0.19 -5.87 16.10
N ALA A 4 0.18 -6.00 17.37
CA ALA A 4 0.18 -7.29 18.07
C ALA A 4 -1.24 -7.91 18.13
N ARG A 5 -2.28 -7.09 18.35
CA ARG A 5 -3.67 -7.55 18.37
C ARG A 5 -4.15 -8.04 17.01
N LEU A 6 -3.73 -7.38 15.92
CA LEU A 6 -4.05 -7.81 14.56
C LEU A 6 -3.34 -9.13 14.21
N ARG A 7 -2.05 -9.26 14.56
CA ARG A 7 -1.31 -10.53 14.38
C ARG A 7 -1.93 -11.69 15.16
N GLU A 8 -2.34 -11.46 16.40
CA GLU A 8 -3.09 -12.45 17.18
C GLU A 8 -4.45 -12.78 16.54
N GLY A 9 -5.12 -11.79 15.94
CA GLY A 9 -6.34 -11.98 15.16
C GLY A 9 -6.15 -12.95 13.98
N PHE A 10 -5.07 -12.80 13.22
CA PHE A 10 -4.73 -13.72 12.13
C PHE A 10 -4.47 -15.15 12.60
N VAL A 11 -3.74 -15.32 13.71
CA VAL A 11 -3.53 -16.64 14.34
C VAL A 11 -4.87 -17.28 14.73
N ARG A 12 -5.76 -16.52 15.39
CA ARG A 12 -7.10 -17.01 15.74
C ARG A 12 -7.93 -17.41 14.52
N MET A 13 -7.88 -16.63 13.44
CA MET A 13 -8.60 -16.95 12.20
C MET A 13 -8.12 -18.28 11.59
N ARG A 14 -6.81 -18.55 11.60
CA ARG A 14 -6.26 -19.83 11.13
C ARG A 14 -6.67 -21.00 12.02
N GLN A 15 -6.61 -20.83 13.33
CA GLN A 15 -7.05 -21.86 14.30
C GLN A 15 -8.53 -22.20 14.10
N LEU A 16 -9.39 -21.18 13.92
CA LEU A 16 -10.81 -21.40 13.61
C LEU A 16 -10.97 -22.22 12.31
N MET A 17 -10.21 -21.89 11.28
CA MET A 17 -10.25 -22.62 10.01
C MET A 17 -9.77 -24.08 10.14
N GLU A 18 -8.81 -24.38 11.00
CA GLU A 18 -8.43 -25.77 11.31
C GLU A 18 -9.54 -26.51 12.04
N LEU A 19 -10.19 -25.88 13.01
CA LEU A 19 -11.32 -26.45 13.75
C LEU A 19 -12.53 -26.74 12.84
N THR A 20 -12.78 -25.91 11.81
CA THR A 20 -13.88 -26.14 10.86
C THR A 20 -13.77 -27.46 10.10
N ARG A 21 -12.58 -28.10 10.03
CA ARG A 21 -12.42 -29.43 9.41
C ARG A 21 -13.12 -30.54 10.20
N HIS A 22 -13.37 -30.32 11.49
CA HIS A 22 -13.95 -31.32 12.39
C HIS A 22 -15.45 -31.09 12.66
N GLU A 23 -16.05 -30.04 12.08
CA GLU A 23 -17.47 -29.74 12.26
C GLU A 23 -18.35 -30.54 11.28
N MET A 24 -19.41 -31.17 11.81
CA MET A 24 -20.47 -31.76 11.00
C MET A 24 -21.30 -30.65 10.34
N ARG A 25 -21.32 -30.60 9.00
CA ARG A 25 -22.09 -29.61 8.22
C ARG A 25 -23.30 -30.25 7.55
N LEU A 26 -24.48 -29.66 7.78
CA LEU A 26 -25.76 -30.13 7.24
C LEU A 26 -26.13 -29.54 5.87
N ARG A 27 -25.40 -28.53 5.39
CA ARG A 27 -25.71 -27.82 4.13
C ARG A 27 -24.89 -28.35 2.95
N ALA A 28 -23.65 -27.86 2.83
CA ALA A 28 -22.75 -28.17 1.73
C ALA A 28 -21.31 -28.27 2.27
N PRO A 29 -20.41 -29.01 1.59
CA PRO A 29 -19.01 -29.04 1.97
C PRO A 29 -18.41 -27.64 1.95
N PHE A 30 -17.64 -27.32 2.99
CA PHE A 30 -16.90 -26.07 3.04
C PHE A 30 -15.70 -26.15 2.11
N ASN A 31 -15.47 -25.13 1.29
CA ASN A 31 -14.20 -24.98 0.61
C ASN A 31 -13.28 -24.06 1.44
N PRO A 32 -12.28 -24.58 2.16
CA PRO A 32 -11.39 -23.76 2.99
C PRO A 32 -10.32 -23.02 2.17
N LEU A 33 -10.07 -23.42 0.92
CA LEU A 33 -8.98 -22.88 0.10
C LEU A 33 -9.07 -21.35 -0.10
N PRO A 34 -10.19 -20.77 -0.59
CA PRO A 34 -10.25 -19.34 -0.85
C PRO A 34 -10.18 -18.51 0.44
N TYR A 35 -10.71 -19.01 1.56
CA TYR A 35 -10.59 -18.34 2.86
C TYR A 35 -9.15 -18.36 3.38
N SER A 36 -8.45 -19.49 3.23
CA SER A 36 -7.05 -19.60 3.64
C SER A 36 -6.14 -18.66 2.85
N ALA A 37 -6.36 -18.57 1.54
CA ALA A 37 -5.63 -17.67 0.67
C ALA A 37 -5.95 -16.20 0.97
N LEU A 38 -7.22 -15.88 1.25
CA LEU A 38 -7.63 -14.54 1.68
C LEU A 38 -6.96 -14.12 3.00
N ILE A 39 -6.88 -15.01 3.99
CA ILE A 39 -6.19 -14.74 5.27
C ILE A 39 -4.70 -14.47 5.02
N ALA A 40 -4.05 -15.29 4.19
CA ALA A 40 -2.63 -15.11 3.84
C ALA A 40 -2.38 -13.78 3.10
N ALA A 41 -3.27 -13.39 2.19
CA ALA A 41 -3.20 -12.11 1.49
C ALA A 41 -3.41 -10.93 2.46
N CYS A 42 -4.33 -11.04 3.42
CA CYS A 42 -4.51 -10.01 4.46
C CYS A 42 -3.28 -9.84 5.35
N GLU A 43 -2.61 -10.93 5.72
CA GLU A 43 -1.36 -10.89 6.49
C GLU A 43 -0.23 -10.26 5.68
N SER A 44 -0.06 -10.67 4.43
CA SER A 44 0.93 -10.09 3.53
C SER A 44 0.68 -8.59 3.34
N PHE A 45 -0.56 -8.19 3.08
CA PHE A 45 -0.95 -6.77 3.02
C PHE A 45 -0.59 -6.00 4.30
N PHE A 46 -0.81 -6.61 5.46
CA PHE A 46 -0.46 -5.99 6.75
C PHE A 46 1.04 -5.78 6.92
N GLU A 47 1.87 -6.75 6.54
CA GLU A 47 3.34 -6.62 6.59
C GLU A 47 3.85 -5.50 5.67
N HIS A 48 3.31 -5.38 4.44
CA HIS A 48 3.67 -4.28 3.55
C HIS A 48 3.20 -2.92 4.09
N LEU A 49 2.07 -2.85 4.81
CA LEU A 49 1.63 -1.62 5.49
C LEU A 49 2.63 -1.22 6.58
N VAL A 50 3.12 -2.17 7.38
CA VAL A 50 4.18 -1.93 8.36
C VAL A 50 5.45 -1.41 7.66
N GLN A 51 5.85 -2.01 6.53
CA GLN A 51 6.99 -1.55 5.75
C GLN A 51 6.83 -0.13 5.19
N VAL A 52 5.66 0.22 4.65
CA VAL A 52 5.34 1.59 4.21
C VAL A 52 5.40 2.57 5.37
N ARG A 53 4.90 2.18 6.55
CA ARG A 53 4.99 3.02 7.75
C ARG A 53 6.44 3.26 8.16
N GLN A 54 7.26 2.21 8.23
CA GLN A 54 8.66 2.33 8.62
C GLN A 54 9.42 3.21 7.61
N SER A 55 9.30 2.93 6.31
CA SER A 55 9.96 3.74 5.27
C SER A 55 9.52 5.20 5.29
N SER A 56 8.23 5.48 5.52
CA SER A 56 7.72 6.86 5.63
C SER A 56 8.29 7.63 6.82
N LEU A 57 8.49 6.98 7.98
CA LEU A 57 9.09 7.62 9.16
C LEU A 57 10.53 8.07 8.89
N TYR A 58 11.32 7.26 8.21
CA TYR A 58 12.72 7.56 7.91
C TYR A 58 12.93 8.41 6.65
N PHE A 59 11.91 8.55 5.80
CA PHE A 59 11.93 9.38 4.60
C PHE A 59 11.74 10.88 4.90
N GLN A 60 10.99 11.22 5.95
CA GLN A 60 10.60 12.61 6.27
C GLN A 60 11.73 13.61 6.60
N PRO A 61 12.92 13.26 7.15
CA PRO A 61 13.92 14.25 7.55
C PRO A 61 14.44 15.10 6.39
N ASN A 62 14.62 14.52 5.20
CA ASN A 62 15.23 15.22 4.07
C ASN A 62 14.22 15.94 3.17
N MET A 63 12.97 15.44 3.06
CA MET A 63 11.92 16.13 2.29
C MET A 63 11.25 17.26 3.09
N ALA A 64 10.98 17.07 4.38
CA ALA A 64 10.25 18.06 5.19
C ALA A 64 11.08 19.32 5.51
N ALA A 65 12.41 19.16 5.55
CA ALA A 65 13.33 20.29 5.77
C ALA A 65 13.48 21.21 4.55
N SER A 66 13.09 20.76 3.35
CA SER A 66 13.57 21.38 2.11
C SER A 66 12.56 22.31 1.39
N ASP A 67 11.25 22.04 1.38
CA ASP A 67 10.26 22.95 0.78
C ASP A 67 8.79 22.63 1.17
N PRO A 68 8.06 23.52 1.87
CA PRO A 68 6.64 23.31 2.18
C PRO A 68 5.74 23.27 0.93
N ALA A 69 6.15 23.89 -0.19
CA ALA A 69 5.38 23.86 -1.44
C ALA A 69 5.37 22.47 -2.09
N ALA A 70 6.49 21.73 -1.97
CA ALA A 70 6.59 20.36 -2.46
C ALA A 70 5.74 19.38 -1.64
N ILE A 71 5.57 19.64 -0.34
CA ILE A 71 4.68 18.84 0.53
C ILE A 71 3.22 19.05 0.13
N ALA A 72 2.84 20.30 -0.15
CA ALA A 72 1.47 20.63 -0.54
C ALA A 72 1.08 19.96 -1.87
N SER A 73 1.98 19.95 -2.87
CA SER A 73 1.72 19.31 -4.16
C SER A 73 1.55 17.79 -4.05
N LEU A 74 2.26 17.13 -3.14
CA LEU A 74 2.23 15.68 -2.97
C LEU A 74 1.11 15.19 -2.03
N THR A 75 0.48 16.08 -1.27
CA THR A 75 -0.59 15.72 -0.32
C THR A 75 -1.83 15.18 -1.02
N VAL A 76 -2.23 15.80 -2.14
CA VAL A 76 -3.41 15.40 -2.92
C VAL A 76 -3.28 13.97 -3.50
N PRO A 77 -2.23 13.63 -4.27
CA PRO A 77 -2.08 12.28 -4.82
C PRO A 77 -1.89 11.21 -3.74
N ARG A 78 -1.22 11.54 -2.61
CA ARG A 78 -1.12 10.62 -1.46
C ARG A 78 -2.50 10.31 -0.87
N ARG A 79 -3.32 11.34 -0.67
CA ARG A 79 -4.68 11.17 -0.15
C ARG A 79 -5.55 10.35 -1.10
N ASP A 80 -5.44 10.58 -2.41
CA ASP A 80 -6.19 9.84 -3.43
C ASP A 80 -5.81 8.35 -3.42
N ALA A 81 -4.51 8.04 -3.41
CA ALA A 81 -4.02 6.66 -3.33
C ALA A 81 -4.53 5.93 -2.09
N VAL A 82 -4.47 6.57 -0.91
CA VAL A 82 -4.98 6.00 0.34
C VAL A 82 -6.51 5.84 0.29
N ALA A 83 -7.23 6.83 -0.22
CA ALA A 83 -8.69 6.78 -0.31
C ALA A 83 -9.17 5.60 -1.17
N VAL A 84 -8.53 5.35 -2.31
CA VAL A 84 -8.86 4.22 -3.19
C VAL A 84 -8.61 2.88 -2.49
N ILE A 85 -7.48 2.72 -1.79
CA ILE A 85 -7.18 1.50 -1.04
C ILE A 85 -8.22 1.26 0.06
N LEU A 86 -8.51 2.29 0.86
CA LEU A 86 -9.51 2.20 1.94
C LEU A 86 -10.91 1.89 1.40
N MET A 87 -11.30 2.50 0.28
CA MET A 87 -12.58 2.22 -0.37
C MET A 87 -12.68 0.76 -0.80
N ASN A 88 -11.64 0.22 -1.43
CA ASN A 88 -11.61 -1.19 -1.83
C ASN A 88 -11.71 -2.11 -0.61
N LEU A 89 -10.90 -1.88 0.43
CA LEU A 89 -10.97 -2.67 1.66
C LEU A 89 -12.35 -2.61 2.32
N TYR A 90 -12.98 -1.44 2.33
CA TYR A 90 -14.32 -1.25 2.88
C TYR A 90 -15.36 -2.04 2.09
N VAL A 91 -15.36 -1.95 0.76
CA VAL A 91 -16.31 -2.68 -0.10
C VAL A 91 -16.13 -4.19 0.05
N LEU A 92 -14.88 -4.68 0.05
CA LEU A 92 -14.59 -6.12 0.24
C LEU A 92 -15.05 -6.60 1.63
N ALA A 93 -14.77 -5.83 2.69
CA ALA A 93 -15.22 -6.16 4.03
C ALA A 93 -16.76 -6.16 4.15
N CYS A 94 -17.44 -5.22 3.49
CA CYS A 94 -18.90 -5.17 3.44
C CYS A 94 -19.49 -6.37 2.68
N ALA A 95 -18.88 -6.78 1.56
CA ALA A 95 -19.31 -7.96 0.80
C ALA A 95 -19.24 -9.23 1.66
N LEU A 96 -18.10 -9.45 2.33
CA LEU A 96 -17.90 -10.60 3.23
C LEU A 96 -18.87 -10.59 4.43
N ARG A 97 -19.13 -9.42 5.02
CA ARG A 97 -20.05 -9.30 6.16
C ARG A 97 -21.51 -9.49 5.80
N ALA A 98 -21.91 -9.04 4.62
CA ALA A 98 -23.30 -9.10 4.16
C ALA A 98 -23.60 -10.38 3.39
N ASP A 99 -22.60 -11.22 3.13
CA ASP A 99 -22.67 -12.38 2.22
C ASP A 99 -23.27 -11.99 0.86
N LYS A 100 -22.80 -10.86 0.32
CA LYS A 100 -23.27 -10.28 -0.94
C LYS A 100 -22.17 -10.32 -1.99
N PRO A 101 -22.51 -10.53 -3.27
CA PRO A 101 -21.55 -10.54 -4.35
C PRO A 101 -20.80 -9.20 -4.46
N VAL A 102 -19.51 -9.28 -4.82
CA VAL A 102 -18.66 -8.10 -4.95
C VAL A 102 -19.03 -7.33 -6.22
N PRO A 103 -19.08 -5.98 -6.18
CA PRO A 103 -19.22 -5.19 -7.40
C PRO A 103 -18.14 -5.52 -8.43
N ARG A 104 -18.54 -5.63 -9.71
CA ARG A 104 -17.63 -5.98 -10.81
C ARG A 104 -16.48 -5.00 -10.96
N TYR A 105 -16.80 -3.72 -10.82
CA TYR A 105 -15.85 -2.62 -10.99
C TYR A 105 -15.56 -1.97 -9.64
N LEU A 106 -14.27 -1.98 -9.29
CA LEU A 106 -13.72 -1.29 -8.14
C LEU A 106 -12.77 -0.19 -8.63
N PRO A 107 -12.60 0.91 -7.87
CA PRO A 107 -11.64 1.93 -8.22
C PRO A 107 -10.23 1.34 -8.28
N SER A 108 -9.52 1.60 -9.39
CA SER A 108 -8.20 1.02 -9.63
C SER A 108 -7.13 1.66 -8.75
N ALA A 109 -6.67 0.92 -7.74
CA ALA A 109 -5.56 1.34 -6.88
C ALA A 109 -4.24 1.47 -7.65
N ALA A 110 -4.07 0.71 -8.74
CA ALA A 110 -2.89 0.80 -9.60
C ALA A 110 -2.76 2.15 -10.31
N ILE A 111 -3.89 2.74 -10.75
CA ILE A 111 -3.89 4.07 -11.38
C ILE A 111 -3.53 5.14 -10.35
N ALA A 112 -4.12 5.08 -9.15
CA ALA A 112 -3.83 6.03 -8.08
C ALA A 112 -2.36 5.94 -7.61
N ARG A 113 -1.82 4.72 -7.51
CA ARG A 113 -0.39 4.48 -7.25
C ARG A 113 0.49 5.09 -8.34
N ARG A 114 0.18 4.84 -9.62
CA ARG A 114 0.95 5.38 -10.74
C ARG A 114 0.99 6.90 -10.71
N ARG A 115 -0.17 7.56 -10.51
CA ARG A 115 -0.24 9.02 -10.36
C ARG A 115 0.66 9.53 -9.24
N LEU A 116 0.68 8.84 -8.11
CA LEU A 116 1.55 9.19 -6.99
C LEU A 116 3.04 9.06 -7.36
N LEU A 117 3.45 7.96 -7.98
CA LEU A 117 4.83 7.75 -8.43
C LEU A 117 5.26 8.79 -9.48
N ASP A 118 4.39 9.10 -10.44
CA ASP A 118 4.64 10.12 -11.46
C ASP A 118 4.84 11.50 -10.82
N CYS A 119 3.99 11.88 -9.84
CA CYS A 119 4.16 13.13 -9.09
C CYS A 119 5.47 13.17 -8.29
N MET A 120 5.89 12.07 -7.67
CA MET A 120 7.16 12.00 -6.93
C MET A 120 8.35 12.16 -7.88
N ALA A 121 8.33 11.49 -9.03
CA ALA A 121 9.38 11.59 -10.04
C ALA A 121 9.55 13.02 -10.58
N VAL A 122 8.44 13.75 -10.82
CA VAL A 122 8.49 15.16 -11.21
C VAL A 122 9.11 16.03 -10.11
N MET A 123 8.77 15.79 -8.85
CA MET A 123 9.32 16.55 -7.72
C MET A 123 10.81 16.30 -7.51
N GLU A 124 11.26 15.06 -7.66
CA GLU A 124 12.68 14.72 -7.60
C GLU A 124 13.47 15.42 -8.73
N ALA A 125 12.93 15.44 -9.95
CA ALA A 125 13.55 16.15 -11.07
C ALA A 125 13.68 17.66 -10.82
N GLU A 126 12.66 18.30 -10.22
CA GLU A 126 12.73 19.72 -9.85
C GLU A 126 13.76 19.99 -8.73
N GLN A 127 13.88 19.09 -7.75
CA GLN A 127 14.87 19.21 -6.68
C GLN A 127 16.32 19.09 -7.21
N VAL A 128 16.57 18.20 -8.16
CA VAL A 128 17.88 18.07 -8.82
C VAL A 128 18.21 19.36 -9.59
N ARG A 129 17.27 19.86 -10.40
CA ARG A 129 17.45 21.13 -11.14
C ARG A 129 17.77 22.30 -10.21
N ARG A 130 17.04 22.43 -9.08
CA ARG A 130 17.27 23.50 -8.11
C ARG A 130 18.62 23.38 -7.42
N SER A 131 19.07 22.16 -7.14
CA SER A 131 20.38 21.88 -6.54
C SER A 131 21.54 22.23 -7.49
N GLU A 132 21.39 22.00 -8.80
CA GLU A 132 22.39 22.35 -9.82
C GLU A 132 22.55 23.86 -9.99
N VAL A 133 21.44 24.62 -9.90
CA VAL A 133 21.46 26.09 -9.98
C VAL A 133 22.13 26.70 -8.75
N ASP A 134 21.84 26.20 -7.54
CA ASP A 134 22.50 26.65 -6.31
C ASP A 134 23.99 26.27 -6.24
N GLY A 135 24.38 25.14 -6.84
CA GLY A 135 25.78 24.69 -6.91
C GLY A 135 26.69 25.58 -7.76
N LYS A 136 26.13 26.29 -8.74
CA LYS A 136 26.90 27.19 -9.63
C LYS A 136 27.22 28.56 -9.01
N GLY A 137 26.61 28.90 -7.87
CA GLY A 137 26.76 30.19 -7.18
C GLY A 137 27.77 30.22 -6.03
N LYS A 138 28.32 29.08 -5.60
CA LYS A 138 29.29 28.99 -4.48
C LYS A 138 30.69 28.55 -4.98
N GLY A 139 31.30 29.37 -5.82
CA GLY A 139 32.76 29.45 -5.90
C GLY A 139 33.23 30.54 -4.95
N VAL A 140 34.30 30.27 -4.20
CA VAL A 140 34.99 31.16 -3.24
C VAL A 140 34.45 31.10 -1.80
N GLU A 141 34.87 30.08 -1.04
CA GLU A 141 35.73 30.22 0.16
C GLU A 141 36.02 28.83 0.77
N ASP A 142 37.32 28.55 0.86
CA ASP A 142 37.97 27.30 1.23
C ASP A 142 38.24 27.25 2.75
N GLY A 143 38.26 26.05 3.35
CA GLY A 143 38.97 25.84 4.62
C GLY A 143 38.33 25.05 5.77
N GLY A 144 37.08 24.54 5.68
CA GLY A 144 36.48 23.88 6.87
C GLY A 144 35.46 22.75 6.69
N ARG A 145 35.24 22.24 5.46
CA ARG A 145 33.98 21.54 5.10
C ARG A 145 34.02 20.00 5.11
N GLU A 146 35.16 19.38 5.37
CA GLU A 146 35.36 17.94 5.09
C GLU A 146 34.65 16.99 6.07
N ARG A 147 34.40 17.39 7.32
CA ARG A 147 33.69 16.53 8.30
C ARG A 147 32.17 16.54 8.15
N MET A 148 31.58 17.61 7.61
CA MET A 148 30.12 17.78 7.50
C MET A 148 29.55 17.12 6.23
N GLY A 149 30.30 17.12 5.12
CA GLY A 149 29.85 16.53 3.86
C GLY A 149 29.72 14.99 3.89
N HIS A 150 30.46 14.30 4.76
CA HIS A 150 30.41 12.84 4.84
C HIS A 150 29.14 12.32 5.58
N GLU A 151 28.56 13.12 6.48
CA GLU A 151 27.28 12.81 7.15
C GLU A 151 26.08 13.16 6.26
N GLU A 152 26.12 14.32 5.57
CA GLU A 152 25.09 14.73 4.61
C GLU A 152 24.98 13.75 3.42
N GLY A 153 26.12 13.25 2.91
CA GLY A 153 26.16 12.24 1.85
C GLY A 153 25.63 10.87 2.29
N LYS A 154 25.86 10.47 3.55
CA LYS A 154 25.24 9.26 4.13
C LYS A 154 23.73 9.43 4.26
N GLY A 155 23.26 10.60 4.71
CA GLY A 155 21.83 10.90 4.86
C GLY A 155 21.05 10.82 3.53
N ARG A 156 21.61 11.33 2.43
CA ARG A 156 20.98 11.20 1.08
C ARG A 156 20.88 9.75 0.62
N ARG A 157 21.96 8.98 0.74
CA ARG A 157 21.97 7.56 0.35
C ARG A 157 20.91 6.75 1.10
N TRP A 158 20.68 7.03 2.39
CA TRP A 158 19.61 6.36 3.13
C TRP A 158 18.22 6.83 2.70
N ALA A 159 18.04 8.12 2.39
CA ALA A 159 16.77 8.63 1.86
C ALA A 159 16.37 7.95 0.54
N ASP A 160 17.33 7.76 -0.38
CA ASP A 160 17.09 7.05 -1.65
C ASP A 160 16.67 5.59 -1.41
N VAL A 161 17.31 4.91 -0.44
CA VAL A 161 16.95 3.54 -0.05
C VAL A 161 15.54 3.49 0.54
N TYR A 162 15.17 4.45 1.40
CA TYR A 162 13.81 4.51 1.96
C TYR A 162 12.76 4.86 0.91
N GLN A 163 13.09 5.71 -0.05
CA GLN A 163 12.22 6.02 -1.18
C GLN A 163 11.98 4.79 -2.07
N TYR A 164 13.05 4.06 -2.38
CA TYR A 164 12.95 2.80 -3.11
C TYR A 164 12.09 1.80 -2.34
N ALA A 165 12.35 1.59 -1.04
CA ALA A 165 11.56 0.71 -0.19
C ALA A 165 10.09 1.12 -0.11
N PHE A 166 9.80 2.44 -0.06
CA PHE A 166 8.45 2.97 -0.05
C PHE A 166 7.71 2.69 -1.37
N SER A 167 8.35 2.96 -2.51
CA SER A 167 7.76 2.72 -3.84
C SER A 167 7.55 1.23 -4.12
N GLY A 168 8.47 0.37 -3.69
CA GLY A 168 8.34 -1.09 -3.73
C GLY A 168 7.14 -1.56 -2.90
N ALA A 169 7.09 -1.19 -1.62
CA ALA A 169 6.01 -1.62 -0.74
C ALA A 169 4.62 -1.11 -1.19
N LEU A 170 4.52 0.08 -1.80
CA LEU A 170 3.27 0.55 -2.42
C LEU A 170 2.85 -0.29 -3.63
N THR A 171 3.83 -0.85 -4.36
CA THR A 171 3.56 -1.74 -5.48
C THR A 171 2.96 -3.04 -4.97
N ASP A 172 3.60 -3.64 -3.97
CA ASP A 172 3.18 -4.89 -3.33
C ASP A 172 1.80 -4.77 -2.66
N ILE A 173 1.49 -3.61 -2.05
CA ILE A 173 0.16 -3.34 -1.46
C ILE A 173 -0.94 -3.42 -2.51
N VAL A 174 -0.71 -2.86 -3.71
CA VAL A 174 -1.71 -2.87 -4.78
C VAL A 174 -1.89 -4.29 -5.34
N GLU A 175 -0.82 -5.06 -5.45
CA GLU A 175 -0.88 -6.45 -5.90
C GLU A 175 -1.63 -7.32 -4.89
N ASN A 176 -1.31 -7.24 -3.60
CA ASN A 176 -2.05 -7.94 -2.56
C ASN A 176 -3.53 -7.53 -2.52
N LEU A 177 -3.85 -6.27 -2.78
CA LEU A 177 -5.23 -5.81 -2.85
C LEU A 177 -6.00 -6.45 -4.02
N GLN A 178 -5.34 -6.68 -5.16
CA GLN A 178 -5.92 -7.40 -6.29
C GLN A 178 -6.12 -8.89 -5.97
N GLU A 179 -5.18 -9.52 -5.28
CA GLU A 179 -5.34 -10.89 -4.79
C GLU A 179 -6.51 -11.01 -3.82
N MET A 180 -6.60 -10.10 -2.84
CA MET A 180 -7.73 -10.04 -1.90
C MET A 180 -9.06 -9.87 -2.63
N GLN A 181 -9.12 -9.02 -3.67
CA GLN A 181 -10.30 -8.85 -4.50
C GLN A 181 -10.67 -10.16 -5.19
N ARG A 182 -9.70 -10.87 -5.78
CA ARG A 182 -9.92 -12.16 -6.43
C ARG A 182 -10.47 -13.20 -5.46
N TYR A 183 -9.84 -13.39 -4.30
CA TYR A 183 -10.32 -14.38 -3.32
C TYR A 183 -11.68 -14.02 -2.75
N THR A 184 -11.97 -12.73 -2.53
CA THR A 184 -13.30 -12.31 -2.06
C THR A 184 -14.39 -12.59 -3.09
N LYS A 185 -14.07 -12.44 -4.38
CA LYS A 185 -14.98 -12.81 -5.48
C LYS A 185 -15.19 -14.31 -5.59
N GLU A 186 -14.15 -15.12 -5.34
CA GLU A 186 -14.27 -16.57 -5.25
C GLU A 186 -15.15 -17.02 -4.06
N VAL A 187 -15.17 -16.24 -2.96
CA VAL A 187 -16.00 -16.53 -1.77
C VAL A 187 -17.45 -16.08 -1.94
N CYS A 188 -17.68 -14.80 -2.24
CA CYS A 188 -19.02 -14.20 -2.25
C CYS A 188 -19.70 -14.21 -3.62
N GLY A 189 -18.96 -14.55 -4.69
CA GLY A 189 -19.40 -14.39 -6.07
C GLY A 189 -19.23 -12.96 -6.59
N GLU A 190 -19.46 -12.80 -7.89
CA GLU A 190 -19.50 -11.50 -8.57
C GLU A 190 -20.95 -11.13 -8.91
N VAL A 191 -21.27 -9.82 -8.90
CA VAL A 191 -22.56 -9.35 -9.40
C VAL A 191 -22.60 -9.60 -10.92
N GLY A 192 -23.42 -10.57 -11.35
CA GLY A 192 -23.72 -10.84 -12.76
C GLY A 192 -24.58 -9.73 -13.40
N TRP A 193 -24.69 -9.73 -14.73
CA TRP A 193 -25.64 -8.86 -15.42
C TRP A 193 -27.03 -9.50 -15.39
N GLU A 194 -28.09 -8.68 -15.30
CA GLU A 194 -29.48 -9.12 -15.51
C GLU A 194 -29.70 -9.78 -16.90
N SER A 195 -28.77 -9.62 -17.84
CA SER A 195 -28.81 -10.27 -19.15
C SER A 195 -28.48 -11.78 -19.15
N ASP A 196 -27.93 -12.33 -18.06
CA ASP A 196 -27.76 -13.79 -17.91
C ASP A 196 -29.05 -14.50 -17.43
N GLU A 197 -30.04 -13.75 -16.92
CA GLU A 197 -31.34 -14.30 -16.52
C GLU A 197 -32.30 -14.49 -17.71
N LEU A 198 -31.98 -13.92 -18.89
CA LEU A 198 -32.82 -14.03 -20.10
C LEU A 198 -32.46 -15.22 -21.01
N VAL A 199 -31.50 -16.06 -20.60
CA VAL A 199 -31.04 -17.23 -21.38
C VAL A 199 -31.19 -18.56 -20.60
N ALA A 200 -31.82 -18.54 -19.42
CA ALA A 200 -32.15 -19.75 -18.65
C ALA A 200 -33.63 -20.14 -18.80
#